data_AF-A0A6C0LGD6-F1
#
_entry.id   AF-A0A6C0LGD6-F1
#
_cell.length_a   1.000
_cell.length_b   1.000
_cell.length_c   1.000
_cell.angle_alpha   90.00
_cell.angle_beta   90.00
_cell.angle_gamma   90.00
#
_symmetry.space_group_name_H-M   'P 1'
#
loop_
_entity.id
_entity.type
_entity.pdbx_description
1 polymer ?
#
loop_
_entity_poly.entity_id
_entity_poly.type
_entity_poly.pdbx_seq_one_letter_code
_entity_poly.pdbx_strand_id
1 'polypeptide(L)'
;MNLCAPALIYVIFSLTQVIIDTLKGLYNTAFLKIIVMICITFLLNALCENGLGLISWLIVFIPFIFMTFIIALLLYIFGLDAASGSIKYTCDNCPSSKTYQTQPTFTN
;
A
#
# COMPACT_ATOMS: atom_id res chain seq x y z
N MET A 1 -20.29 -14.35 -17.22
CA MET A 1 -19.16 -14.30 -16.27
C MET A 1 -18.48 -12.95 -16.41
N ASN A 2 -19.05 -11.92 -15.81
CA ASN A 2 -18.47 -10.58 -15.82
C ASN A 2 -18.02 -10.32 -14.38
N LEU A 3 -16.72 -10.22 -14.14
CA LEU A 3 -16.25 -9.80 -12.82
C LEU A 3 -16.71 -8.36 -12.61
N CYS A 4 -17.44 -8.12 -11.53
CA CYS A 4 -17.87 -6.78 -11.21
C CYS A 4 -16.70 -5.84 -10.94
N ALA A 5 -16.86 -4.57 -11.33
CA ALA A 5 -15.87 -3.52 -11.13
C ALA A 5 -15.24 -3.49 -9.71
N PRO A 6 -16.02 -3.53 -8.60
CA PRO A 6 -15.44 -3.56 -7.25
C PRO A 6 -14.64 -4.84 -6.95
N ALA A 7 -15.04 -6.00 -7.51
CA ALA A 7 -14.30 -7.25 -7.33
C ALA A 7 -12.94 -7.22 -8.06
N LEU A 8 -12.92 -6.69 -9.29
CA LEU A 8 -11.70 -6.56 -10.07
C LEU A 8 -10.67 -5.63 -9.41
N ILE A 9 -11.12 -4.47 -8.93
CA ILE A 9 -10.25 -3.51 -8.23
C ILE A 9 -9.68 -4.14 -6.96
N TYR A 10 -10.52 -4.83 -6.18
CA TYR A 10 -10.08 -5.51 -4.96
C TYR A 10 -9.00 -6.56 -5.23
N VAL A 11 -9.18 -7.38 -6.27
CA VAL A 11 -8.20 -8.40 -6.67
C VAL A 11 -6.83 -7.78 -6.98
N ILE A 12 -6.80 -6.73 -7.80
CA ILE A 12 -5.56 -6.06 -8.20
C ILE A 12 -4.87 -5.44 -6.98
N PHE A 13 -5.63 -4.71 -6.15
CA PHE A 13 -5.10 -4.06 -4.95
C PHE A 13 -4.56 -5.07 -3.93
N SER A 14 -5.30 -6.14 -3.68
CA SER A 14 -4.90 -7.19 -2.75
C SER A 14 -3.66 -7.93 -3.25
N LEU A 15 -3.57 -8.19 -4.57
CA LEU A 15 -2.41 -8.81 -5.18
C LEU A 15 -1.15 -7.97 -5.00
N THR A 16 -1.22 -6.66 -5.22
CA THR A 16 -0.09 -5.75 -4.97
C THR A 16 0.37 -5.82 -3.51
N GLN A 17 -0.56 -5.82 -2.55
CA GLN A 17 -0.20 -5.92 -1.14
C GLN A 17 0.47 -7.25 -0.80
N VAL A 18 -0.06 -8.37 -1.30
CA VAL A 18 0.54 -9.70 -1.10
C VAL A 18 1.96 -9.73 -1.64
N ILE A 19 2.20 -9.13 -2.81
CA ILE A 19 3.55 -9.01 -3.37
C ILE A 19 4.47 -8.21 -2.43
N ILE A 20 4.02 -7.06 -1.92
CA ILE A 20 4.82 -6.24 -0.99
C ILE A 20 5.14 -7.01 0.29
N ASP A 21 4.18 -7.73 0.86
CA ASP A 21 4.37 -8.54 2.06
C ASP A 21 5.34 -9.72 1.80
N THR A 22 5.30 -10.29 0.59
CA THR A 22 6.23 -11.33 0.14
C THR A 22 7.65 -10.78 0.00
N LEU A 23 7.83 -9.58 -0.56
CA LEU A 23 9.14 -8.92 -0.69
C LEU A 23 9.75 -8.58 0.68
N LYS A 24 8.92 -8.32 1.70
CA LYS A 24 9.36 -8.10 3.08
C LYS A 24 9.69 -9.40 3.83
N GLY A 25 9.42 -10.58 3.23
CA GLY A 25 9.64 -11.89 3.84
C GLY A 25 8.55 -12.33 4.83
N LEU A 26 7.41 -11.63 4.89
CA LEU A 26 6.28 -11.96 5.78
C LEU A 26 5.34 -12.98 5.13
N TYR A 27 5.85 -14.18 4.86
CA TYR A 27 5.09 -15.23 4.17
C TYR A 27 3.81 -15.66 4.90
N ASN A 28 3.84 -15.71 6.25
CA ASN A 28 2.66 -16.09 7.04
C ASN A 28 1.51 -15.10 6.87
N THR A 29 1.84 -13.80 6.78
CA THR A 29 0.87 -12.73 6.52
C THR A 29 0.38 -12.77 5.08
N ALA A 30 1.29 -12.98 4.12
CA ALA A 30 0.95 -13.09 2.71
C ALA A 30 -0.03 -14.24 2.44
N PHE A 31 0.17 -15.40 3.06
CA PHE A 31 -0.72 -16.56 2.95
C PHE A 31 -2.14 -16.25 3.44
N LEU A 32 -2.26 -15.61 4.61
CA LEU A 32 -3.57 -15.20 5.14
C LEU A 32 -4.27 -14.20 4.20
N LYS A 33 -3.53 -13.26 3.63
CA LYS A 33 -4.08 -12.30 2.65
C LYS A 33 -4.58 -12.96 1.37
N ILE A 34 -3.93 -14.02 0.89
CA ILE A 34 -4.40 -14.80 -0.27
C ILE A 34 -5.74 -15.48 0.03
N ILE A 35 -5.89 -16.10 1.20
CA ILE A 35 -7.15 -16.73 1.61
C ILE A 35 -8.27 -15.68 1.70
N VAL A 36 -7.99 -14.56 2.37
CA VAL A 36 -8.94 -13.45 2.50
C VAL A 36 -9.30 -12.89 1.13
N MET A 37 -8.32 -12.79 0.21
CA MET A 37 -8.53 -12.30 -1.15
C MET A 37 -9.55 -13.17 -1.91
N ILE A 38 -9.43 -14.50 -1.83
CA ILE A 38 -10.35 -15.43 -2.48
C ILE A 38 -11.76 -15.33 -1.87
N CYS A 39 -11.87 -15.35 -0.53
CA CYS A 39 -13.16 -15.22 0.17
C CYS A 39 -13.88 -13.91 -0.17
N ILE A 40 -13.18 -12.78 -0.10
CA ILE A 40 -13.74 -11.46 -0.38
C ILE A 40 -14.14 -11.37 -1.85
N THR A 41 -13.30 -11.83 -2.78
CA THR A 41 -13.63 -11.82 -4.23
C THR A 41 -14.92 -12.58 -4.53
N PHE A 42 -15.10 -13.76 -3.92
CA PHE A 42 -16.33 -14.54 -4.08
C PHE A 42 -17.55 -13.81 -3.50
N LEU A 43 -17.38 -13.23 -2.30
CA LEU A 43 -18.42 -12.43 -1.64
C LEU A 43 -18.84 -11.23 -2.50
N LEU A 44 -17.88 -10.47 -3.05
CA LEU A 44 -18.17 -9.31 -3.88
C LEU A 44 -18.84 -9.71 -5.20
N ASN A 45 -18.42 -10.81 -5.81
CA ASN A 45 -19.05 -11.32 -7.02
C ASN A 45 -20.52 -11.69 -6.76
N ALA A 46 -20.79 -12.41 -5.66
CA ALA A 46 -22.15 -12.79 -5.27
C ALA A 46 -23.02 -11.56 -4.94
N LEU A 47 -22.52 -10.60 -4.15
CA LEU A 47 -23.30 -9.39 -3.80
C LEU A 47 -23.61 -8.52 -5.03
N CYS A 48 -22.68 -8.46 -5.99
CA CYS A 48 -22.87 -7.68 -7.19
C CYS A 48 -23.91 -8.29 -8.14
N GLU A 49 -23.95 -9.63 -8.28
CA GLU A 49 -24.99 -10.32 -9.05
C GLU A 49 -26.40 -10.12 -8.47
N ASN A 50 -26.51 -9.83 -7.17
CA ASN A 50 -27.76 -9.47 -6.51
C ASN A 50 -28.17 -7.99 -6.70
N GLY A 51 -27.39 -7.20 -7.47
CA GLY A 51 -27.68 -5.78 -7.74
C GLY A 51 -27.23 -4.82 -6.64
N LEU A 52 -26.49 -5.29 -5.63
CA LEU A 52 -26.01 -4.48 -4.49
C LEU A 52 -24.62 -3.86 -4.74
N GLY A 53 -24.44 -3.22 -5.90
CA GLY A 53 -23.17 -2.58 -6.27
C GLY A 53 -22.70 -1.54 -5.23
N LEU A 54 -23.63 -0.83 -4.60
CA LEU A 54 -23.33 0.18 -3.57
C LEU A 54 -22.71 -0.43 -2.30
N ILE A 55 -23.22 -1.57 -1.83
CA ILE A 55 -22.70 -2.25 -0.64
C ILE A 55 -21.29 -2.79 -0.93
N SER A 56 -21.08 -3.34 -2.13
CA SER A 56 -19.77 -3.85 -2.55
C SER A 56 -18.71 -2.74 -2.55
N TRP A 57 -19.09 -1.53 -2.98
CA TRP A 57 -18.19 -0.37 -2.97
C TRP A 57 -17.83 0.10 -1.55
N LEU A 58 -18.76 0.03 -0.60
CA LEU A 58 -18.50 0.34 0.82
C LEU A 58 -17.44 -0.62 1.41
N ILE A 59 -17.54 -1.92 1.11
CA ILE A 59 -16.62 -2.94 1.65
C ILE A 59 -15.18 -2.69 1.20
N VAL A 60 -14.95 -2.31 -0.06
CA VAL A 60 -13.59 -2.01 -0.56
C VAL A 60 -13.05 -0.69 -0.02
N PHE A 61 -13.92 0.22 0.42
CA PHE A 61 -13.53 1.51 0.96
C PHE A 61 -12.89 1.41 2.36
N ILE A 62 -13.41 0.51 3.20
CA ILE A 62 -12.90 0.29 4.57
C ILE A 62 -11.39 0.01 4.60
N PRO A 63 -10.85 -1.00 3.89
CA PRO A 63 -9.42 -1.28 3.92
C PRO A 63 -8.60 -0.15 3.27
N PHE A 64 -9.12 0.51 2.23
CA PHE A 64 -8.39 1.60 1.56
C PHE A 64 -8.21 2.81 2.48
N ILE A 65 -9.27 3.20 3.20
CA ILE A 65 -9.21 4.27 4.20
C ILE A 65 -8.27 3.90 5.33
N PHE A 66 -8.36 2.67 5.86
CA PHE A 66 -7.51 2.24 6.95
C PHE A 66 -6.03 2.21 6.55
N MET A 67 -5.71 1.72 5.34
CA MET A 67 -4.34 1.73 4.82
C MET A 67 -3.79 3.15 4.70
N THR A 68 -4.57 4.07 4.14
CA THR A 68 -4.16 5.48 3.98
C THR A 68 -4.00 6.16 5.34
N PHE A 69 -4.90 5.89 6.28
CA PHE A 69 -4.87 6.46 7.62
C PHE A 69 -3.62 6.05 8.40
N ILE A 70 -3.26 4.77 8.38
CA ILE A 70 -2.05 4.29 9.06
C ILE A 70 -0.78 4.89 8.44
N ILE A 71 -0.71 5.02 7.11
CA ILE A 71 0.44 5.64 6.43
C ILE A 71 0.56 7.13 6.81
N ALA A 72 -0.55 7.87 6.79
CA ALA A 72 -0.56 9.28 7.19
C ALA A 72 -0.14 9.47 8.65
N LEU A 73 -0.62 8.59 9.56
CA LEU A 73 -0.22 8.61 10.96
C LEU A 73 1.28 8.36 11.14
N LEU A 74 1.85 7.39 10.42
CA LEU A 74 3.29 7.08 10.46
C LEU A 74 4.14 8.27 10.02
N LEU A 75 3.75 8.96 8.94
CA LEU A 75 4.45 10.15 8.46
C LEU A 75 4.31 11.32 9.44
N TYR A 76 3.15 11.48 10.07
CA TYR A 76 2.91 12.49 11.09
C TYR A 76 3.80 12.29 12.32
N ILE A 77 3.90 11.07 12.84
CA ILE A 77 4.75 10.78 14.02
C ILE A 77 6.24 10.82 13.71
N PHE A 78 6.65 10.47 12.49
CA PHE A 78 8.06 10.51 12.08
C PHE A 78 8.51 11.88 11.61
N GLY A 79 7.60 12.85 11.48
CA GLY A 79 7.92 14.20 11.01
C GLY A 79 8.58 14.21 9.63
N LEU A 80 8.35 13.17 8.82
CA LEU A 80 9.00 13.00 7.52
C LEU A 80 8.16 13.66 6.44
N ASP A 81 8.71 14.68 5.80
CA ASP A 81 8.12 15.30 4.62
C ASP A 81 8.16 14.29 3.47
N ALA A 82 7.04 13.64 3.19
CA ALA A 82 6.93 12.57 2.18
C ALA A 82 7.23 13.02 0.74
N ALA A 83 7.62 14.29 0.53
CA ALA A 83 7.94 14.87 -0.77
C ALA A 83 9.44 15.10 -1.00
N SER A 84 10.32 15.10 0.01
CA SER A 84 11.75 15.35 -0.18
C SER A 84 12.62 14.16 0.23
N GLY A 85 13.08 13.40 -0.76
CA GLY A 85 14.20 12.45 -0.64
C GLY A 85 15.56 13.10 -0.34
N SER A 86 15.58 14.36 0.11
CA SER A 86 16.77 15.06 0.58
C SER A 86 16.49 15.65 1.95
N ILE A 87 17.04 15.00 2.98
CA ILE A 87 17.16 15.57 4.32
C ILE A 87 18.07 16.81 4.16
N LYS A 88 17.50 18.01 4.16
CA LYS A 88 18.29 19.25 4.16
C LYS A 88 18.77 19.48 5.59
N TYR A 89 19.85 18.80 5.96
CA TYR A 89 20.56 19.06 7.22
C TYR A 89 21.18 20.47 7.13
N THR A 90 20.67 21.44 7.90
CA THR A 90 21.41 22.68 8.17
C THR A 90 22.35 22.39 9.34
N CYS A 91 23.62 22.20 9.02
CA CYS A 91 24.65 21.96 10.02
C CYS A 91 25.22 23.32 10.44
N ASP A 92 24.73 23.91 11.53
CA ASP A 92 25.27 25.19 12.03
C ASP A 92 26.63 25.04 12.73
N ASN A 93 27.08 23.82 13.08
CA ASN A 93 28.44 23.53 13.57
C ASN A 93 28.82 22.05 13.39
N CYS A 94 29.24 21.60 12.21
CA CYS A 94 29.77 20.24 12.03
C CYS A 94 31.25 20.27 11.57
N PRO A 95 32.17 19.56 12.25
CA PRO A 95 33.50 19.32 11.72
C PRO A 95 33.41 18.38 10.51
N SER A 96 34.04 18.79 9.41
CA SER A 96 34.05 18.07 8.13
C SER A 96 34.64 16.66 8.26
N SER A 97 33.82 15.62 8.46
CA SER A 97 34.27 14.26 8.23
C SER A 97 33.18 13.31 7.75
N LYS A 98 33.23 13.11 6.42
CA LYS A 98 32.93 11.90 5.63
C LYS A 98 31.45 11.59 5.33
N THR A 99 31.04 12.13 4.18
CA THR A 99 29.94 11.67 3.33
C THR A 99 30.13 10.20 2.92
N TYR A 100 29.15 9.33 3.23
CA TYR A 100 28.96 8.06 2.54
C TYR A 100 27.59 8.03 1.85
N GLN A 101 27.66 8.11 0.50
CA GLN A 101 26.90 7.36 -0.53
C GLN A 101 25.35 7.52 -0.54
N THR A 102 24.61 7.65 -1.64
CA THR A 102 24.84 7.55 -3.10
C THR A 102 23.51 7.90 -3.79
N GLN A 103 23.52 8.74 -4.82
CA GLN A 103 22.43 8.82 -5.82
C GLN A 103 23.06 8.56 -7.20
N PRO A 104 22.57 7.58 -7.99
CA PRO A 104 23.17 7.26 -9.28
C PRO A 104 22.81 8.37 -10.27
N THR A 105 23.83 8.96 -10.88
CA THR A 105 23.67 9.99 -11.92
C THR A 105 24.04 9.35 -13.25
N PHE A 106 23.04 9.14 -14.11
CA PHE A 106 23.24 8.80 -15.53
C PHE A 106 23.53 10.11 -16.28
N THR A 107 24.69 10.22 -16.91
CA THR A 107 24.97 11.26 -17.91
C THR A 107 25.59 10.66 -19.15
N ASN A 108 25.16 11.21 -20.29
CA ASN A 108 25.46 10.91 -21.68
C ASN A 108 26.95 10.97 -22.02
#